data_AF-A0A938EET3-F1
#
_entry.id   AF-A0A938EET3-F1
#
_cell.length_a   1.000
_cell.length_b   1.000
_cell.length_c   1.000
_cell.angle_alpha   90.00
_cell.angle_beta   90.00
_cell.angle_gamma   90.00
#
_symmetry.space_group_name_H-M   'P 1'
#
loop_
_entity.id
_entity.type
_entity.pdbx_description
1 polymer ?
#
loop_
_entity_poly.entity_id
_entity_poly.type
_entity_poly.pdbx_seq_one_letter_code
_entity_poly.pdbx_strand_id
1 'polypeptide(L)'
;MESSGATEDIRGRRVVRWRLWALAPIMLLVGAIAVFSTSGGSLVDLVGTNPPPADEVDITRVVFAPGEIRVHVRNPQPEALTIASVTVDDAIVNFTADGPTKLGRLDATTLVVPFAWVADDPYVVGVTTSTGIETAHEIPAAVETPTPTASGFGGYALIGFLVGVVPVALGLAWLPSLRRADARWLAAFMALTAGLLTFLAIDALSEALELQGALPSSLQGPGLILVGVATSYLGLTWISHRF
;
A
#
# COMPACT_ATOMS: atom_id res chain seq x y z
N MET A 1 20.54 66.93 -23.91
CA MET A 1 19.47 66.29 -23.11
C MET A 1 19.06 65.01 -23.82
N GLU A 2 20.00 64.08 -24.03
CA GLU A 2 19.81 62.96 -24.99
C GLU A 2 20.66 61.72 -24.63
N SER A 3 20.72 61.39 -23.33
CA SER A 3 21.44 60.19 -22.86
C SER A 3 20.63 59.31 -21.89
N SER A 4 19.43 59.75 -21.48
CA SER A 4 18.62 59.00 -20.50
C SER A 4 17.67 57.96 -21.10
N GLY A 5 17.42 57.96 -22.41
CA GLY A 5 16.43 57.06 -23.04
C GLY A 5 16.95 55.69 -23.46
N ALA A 6 18.27 55.53 -23.62
CA ALA A 6 18.85 54.28 -24.12
C ALA A 6 19.02 53.19 -23.04
N THR A 7 19.02 53.57 -21.75
CA THR A 7 19.29 52.64 -20.64
C THR A 7 18.02 51.94 -20.12
N GLU A 8 16.82 52.49 -20.36
CA GLU A 8 15.54 51.85 -19.98
C GLU A 8 15.13 50.74 -20.97
N ASP A 9 15.35 50.92 -22.27
CA ASP A 9 14.92 49.97 -23.31
C ASP A 9 15.65 48.61 -23.23
N ILE A 10 16.92 48.60 -22.81
CA ILE A 10 17.72 47.37 -22.68
C ILE A 10 17.32 46.55 -21.44
N ARG A 11 16.76 47.20 -20.41
CA ARG A 11 16.31 46.53 -19.18
C ARG A 11 14.96 45.83 -19.38
N GLY A 12 14.02 46.46 -20.09
CA GLY A 12 12.72 45.86 -20.45
C GLY A 12 12.85 44.62 -21.34
N ARG A 13 13.70 44.65 -22.37
CA ARG A 13 13.94 43.51 -23.28
C ARG A 13 14.54 42.28 -22.59
N ARG A 14 15.37 42.46 -21.56
CA ARG A 14 15.97 41.35 -20.80
C ARG A 14 14.97 40.61 -19.91
N VAL A 15 14.04 41.35 -19.29
CA VAL A 15 13.03 40.76 -18.38
C VAL A 15 11.96 40.00 -19.16
N VAL A 16 11.56 40.48 -20.35
CA VAL A 16 10.64 39.76 -21.25
C VAL A 16 11.29 38.49 -21.81
N ARG A 17 12.58 38.56 -22.18
CA ARG A 17 13.32 37.40 -22.71
C ARG A 17 13.56 36.32 -21.64
N TRP A 18 13.74 36.70 -20.37
CA TRP A 18 13.83 35.77 -19.23
C TRP A 18 12.47 35.12 -18.89
N ARG A 19 11.37 35.89 -18.93
CA ARG A 19 10.00 35.37 -18.73
C ARG A 19 9.56 34.40 -19.84
N LEU A 20 9.98 34.64 -21.09
CA LEU A 20 9.78 33.68 -22.18
C LEU A 20 10.58 32.38 -21.97
N TRP A 21 11.77 32.47 -21.39
CA TRP A 21 12.57 31.29 -21.04
C TRP A 21 11.96 30.47 -19.90
N ALA A 22 11.20 31.09 -18.98
CA ALA A 22 10.44 30.39 -17.95
C ALA A 22 9.24 29.60 -18.51
N LEU A 23 8.72 29.99 -19.68
CA LEU A 23 7.64 29.26 -20.37
C LEU A 23 8.16 28.14 -21.28
N ALA A 24 9.44 28.17 -21.67
CA ALA A 24 10.05 27.12 -22.48
C ALA A 24 9.95 25.71 -21.87
N PRO A 25 10.25 25.47 -20.57
CA PRO A 25 10.09 24.14 -19.99
C PRO A 25 8.61 23.71 -19.91
N ILE A 26 7.68 24.64 -19.70
CA ILE A 26 6.24 24.36 -19.67
C ILE A 26 5.76 23.98 -21.08
N MET A 27 6.18 24.72 -22.11
CA MET A 27 5.82 24.41 -23.49
C MET A 27 6.43 23.09 -23.95
N LEU A 28 7.67 22.80 -23.55
CA LEU A 28 8.33 21.52 -23.80
C LEU A 28 7.59 20.38 -23.11
N LEU A 29 7.17 20.56 -21.86
CA LEU A 29 6.35 19.60 -21.12
C LEU A 29 5.01 19.35 -21.84
N VAL A 30 4.29 20.40 -22.23
CA VAL A 30 3.03 20.29 -22.98
C VAL A 30 3.24 19.58 -24.31
N GLY A 31 4.32 19.88 -25.03
CA GLY A 31 4.69 19.19 -26.26
C GLY A 31 5.01 17.72 -26.05
N ALA A 32 5.77 17.38 -25.01
CA ALA A 32 6.08 16.00 -24.64
C ALA A 32 4.82 15.21 -24.26
N ILE A 33 3.92 15.80 -23.47
CA ILE A 33 2.62 15.22 -23.11
C ILE A 33 1.74 15.02 -24.36
N ALA A 34 1.71 15.99 -25.28
CA ALA A 34 0.93 15.88 -26.52
C ALA A 34 1.47 14.79 -27.44
N VAL A 35 2.79 14.67 -27.57
CA VAL A 35 3.44 13.59 -28.33
C VAL A 35 3.18 12.24 -27.67
N PHE A 36 3.34 12.14 -26.35
CA PHE A 36 3.07 10.90 -25.61
C PHE A 36 1.60 10.47 -25.72
N SER A 37 0.66 11.41 -25.57
CA SER A 37 -0.78 11.14 -25.66
C SER A 37 -1.23 10.72 -27.06
N THR A 38 -0.58 11.21 -28.12
CA THR A 38 -0.90 10.83 -29.51
C THR A 38 -0.17 9.56 -29.94
N SER A 39 0.96 9.24 -29.30
CA SER A 39 1.81 8.09 -29.58
C SER A 39 1.65 6.94 -28.57
N GLY A 40 0.61 7.00 -27.72
CA GLY A 40 0.49 6.27 -26.45
C GLY A 40 0.54 4.73 -26.51
N GLY A 41 0.52 4.13 -27.70
CA GLY A 41 0.80 2.70 -27.90
C GLY A 41 2.25 2.41 -28.33
N SER A 42 2.81 3.17 -29.28
CA SER A 42 4.08 2.79 -29.93
C SER A 42 5.33 3.03 -29.06
N LEU A 43 5.29 4.00 -28.15
CA LEU A 43 6.38 4.26 -27.20
C LEU A 43 6.47 3.18 -26.10
N VAL A 44 5.33 2.54 -25.79
CA VAL A 44 5.25 1.45 -24.80
C VAL A 44 5.76 0.14 -25.41
N ASP A 45 5.46 -0.09 -26.70
CA ASP A 45 5.99 -1.24 -27.47
C ASP A 45 7.52 -1.19 -27.62
N LEU A 46 8.13 0.00 -27.65
CA LEU A 46 9.59 0.21 -27.70
C LEU A 46 10.33 -0.23 -26.41
N VAL A 47 9.64 -0.28 -25.28
CA VAL A 47 10.17 -0.77 -23.98
C VAL A 47 10.03 -2.29 -23.86
N GLY A 48 9.34 -2.92 -24.81
CA GLY A 48 8.97 -4.32 -24.79
C GLY A 48 7.65 -4.51 -24.06
N THR A 49 6.80 -5.36 -24.60
CA THR A 49 5.64 -5.88 -23.86
C THR A 49 6.18 -6.81 -22.78
N ASN A 50 5.93 -6.50 -21.51
CA ASN A 50 6.05 -7.53 -20.48
C ASN A 50 5.16 -8.70 -20.92
N PRO A 51 5.60 -9.96 -20.76
CA PRO A 51 4.73 -11.09 -21.02
C PRO A 51 3.41 -10.86 -20.25
N PRO A 52 2.26 -11.18 -20.86
CA PRO A 52 0.98 -11.05 -20.17
C PRO A 52 1.11 -11.77 -18.83
N PRO A 53 0.66 -11.14 -17.72
CA PRO A 53 0.80 -11.76 -16.42
C PRO A 53 0.14 -13.15 -16.45
N ALA A 54 0.67 -14.09 -15.67
CA ALA A 54 0.04 -15.39 -15.58
C ALA A 54 -1.41 -15.24 -15.10
N ASP A 55 -2.28 -16.14 -15.55
CA ASP A 55 -3.70 -16.22 -15.18
C ASP A 55 -3.87 -16.74 -13.73
N GLU A 56 -3.18 -16.08 -12.82
CA GLU A 56 -3.16 -16.34 -11.39
C GLU A 56 -4.27 -15.55 -10.71
N VAL A 57 -4.93 -16.24 -9.78
CA VAL A 57 -5.86 -15.59 -8.87
C VAL A 57 -5.11 -15.13 -7.63
N ASP A 58 -5.66 -14.15 -6.94
CA ASP A 58 -5.13 -13.66 -5.67
C ASP A 58 -5.91 -14.29 -4.51
N ILE A 59 -5.23 -15.07 -3.66
CA ILE A 59 -5.82 -15.67 -2.45
C ILE A 59 -5.68 -14.68 -1.31
N THR A 60 -6.74 -13.90 -1.09
CA THR A 60 -6.72 -12.76 -0.16
C THR A 60 -6.90 -13.15 1.31
N ARG A 61 -7.60 -14.26 1.57
CA ARG A 61 -7.91 -14.73 2.92
C ARG A 61 -8.33 -16.19 2.89
N VAL A 62 -7.85 -16.98 3.85
CA VAL A 62 -8.36 -18.32 4.14
C VAL A 62 -8.97 -18.33 5.53
N VAL A 63 -10.20 -18.82 5.64
CA VAL A 63 -10.96 -18.89 6.89
C VAL A 63 -11.21 -20.35 7.22
N PHE A 64 -10.77 -20.76 8.40
CA PHE A 64 -11.01 -22.11 8.94
C PHE A 64 -12.22 -22.07 9.84
N ALA A 65 -13.24 -22.86 9.50
CA ALA A 65 -14.44 -23.07 10.32
C ALA A 65 -14.64 -24.59 10.53
N PRO A 66 -15.33 -25.03 11.59
CA PRO A 66 -15.48 -26.46 11.86
C PRO A 66 -16.02 -27.25 10.65
N GLY A 67 -15.21 -28.15 10.08
CA GLY A 67 -15.58 -29.01 8.96
C GLY A 67 -15.52 -28.36 7.56
N GLU A 68 -15.06 -27.11 7.44
CA GLU A 68 -14.90 -26.44 6.15
C GLU A 68 -13.75 -25.42 6.13
N ILE A 69 -13.16 -25.24 4.96
CA ILE A 69 -12.19 -24.20 4.66
C ILE A 69 -12.85 -23.25 3.66
N ARG A 70 -12.89 -21.95 3.97
CA ARG A 70 -13.40 -20.91 3.05
C ARG A 70 -12.25 -20.10 2.51
N VAL A 71 -12.08 -20.13 1.19
CA VAL A 71 -10.98 -19.47 0.47
C VAL A 71 -11.53 -18.25 -0.26
N HIS A 72 -11.08 -17.06 0.10
CA HIS A 72 -11.46 -15.81 -0.57
C HIS A 72 -10.49 -15.52 -1.71
N VAL A 73 -11.01 -15.60 -2.92
CA VAL A 73 -10.24 -15.49 -4.14
C VAL A 73 -10.67 -14.24 -4.89
N ARG A 74 -9.70 -13.49 -5.41
CA ARG A 74 -9.93 -12.28 -6.21
C ARG A 74 -9.19 -12.36 -7.54
N ASN A 75 -9.75 -11.77 -8.59
CA ASN A 75 -9.06 -11.62 -9.86
C ASN A 75 -8.28 -10.28 -9.92
N PRO A 76 -6.93 -10.28 -9.90
CA PRO A 76 -6.14 -9.06 -10.06
C PRO A 76 -6.00 -8.60 -11.52
N GLN A 77 -6.30 -9.47 -12.49
CA GLN A 77 -6.08 -9.28 -13.92
C GLN A 77 -7.20 -8.44 -14.58
N PRO A 78 -6.92 -7.75 -15.70
CA PRO A 78 -7.95 -7.16 -16.54
C PRO A 78 -8.89 -8.19 -17.17
N GLU A 79 -8.35 -9.33 -17.58
CA GLU A 79 -9.07 -10.41 -18.24
C GLU A 79 -9.89 -11.22 -17.23
N ALA A 80 -11.00 -11.83 -17.69
CA ALA A 80 -11.84 -12.62 -16.82
C ALA A 80 -11.24 -14.01 -16.58
N LEU A 81 -11.03 -14.38 -15.33
CA LEU A 81 -10.53 -15.70 -14.91
C LEU A 81 -11.67 -16.62 -14.52
N THR A 82 -11.58 -17.90 -14.84
CA THR A 82 -12.55 -18.92 -14.40
C THR A 82 -11.87 -19.92 -13.51
N ILE A 83 -12.46 -20.20 -12.34
CA ILE A 83 -11.94 -21.16 -11.37
C ILE A 83 -12.32 -22.58 -11.83
N ALA A 84 -11.33 -23.47 -11.91
CA ALA A 84 -11.51 -24.84 -12.39
C ALA A 84 -11.46 -25.88 -11.26
N SER A 85 -10.49 -25.77 -10.35
CA SER A 85 -10.32 -26.72 -9.24
C SER A 85 -9.71 -26.04 -8.02
N VAL A 86 -9.89 -26.69 -6.86
CA VAL A 86 -9.26 -26.33 -5.60
C VAL A 86 -8.53 -27.55 -5.06
N THR A 87 -7.33 -27.34 -4.54
CA THR A 87 -6.48 -28.34 -3.91
C THR A 87 -6.25 -27.98 -2.44
N VAL A 88 -6.18 -29.00 -1.58
CA VAL A 88 -5.73 -28.88 -0.19
C VAL A 88 -4.67 -29.97 0.01
N ASP A 89 -3.43 -29.57 0.31
CA ASP A 89 -2.26 -30.45 0.39
C ASP A 89 -2.10 -31.33 -0.87
N ASP A 90 -2.12 -30.69 -2.04
CA ASP A 90 -2.07 -31.31 -3.38
C ASP A 90 -3.24 -32.28 -3.71
N ALA A 91 -4.21 -32.44 -2.81
CA ALA A 91 -5.40 -33.25 -3.06
C ALA A 91 -6.50 -32.39 -3.69
N ILE A 92 -6.99 -32.80 -4.87
CA ILE A 92 -8.15 -32.16 -5.49
C ILE A 92 -9.38 -32.47 -4.66
N VAL A 93 -10.04 -31.41 -4.19
CA VAL A 93 -11.20 -31.47 -3.31
C VAL A 93 -12.43 -30.86 -3.98
N ASN A 94 -13.61 -31.30 -3.55
CA ASN A 94 -14.85 -30.65 -3.98
C ASN A 94 -14.93 -29.25 -3.38
N PHE A 95 -15.47 -28.29 -4.13
CA PHE A 95 -15.72 -26.94 -3.65
C PHE A 95 -17.09 -26.45 -4.13
N THR A 96 -17.64 -25.49 -3.40
CA THR A 96 -18.83 -24.74 -3.80
C THR A 96 -18.48 -23.27 -3.80
N ALA A 97 -18.75 -22.55 -4.89
CA ALA A 97 -18.53 -21.11 -4.94
C ALA A 97 -19.76 -20.36 -4.40
N ASP A 98 -19.55 -19.52 -3.39
CA ASP A 98 -20.53 -18.53 -2.91
C ASP A 98 -20.35 -17.24 -3.72
N GLY A 99 -20.74 -17.31 -5.00
CA GLY A 99 -20.55 -16.26 -5.99
C GLY A 99 -20.30 -16.79 -7.41
N PRO A 100 -19.97 -15.92 -8.38
CA PRO A 100 -19.63 -16.35 -9.73
C PRO A 100 -18.28 -17.08 -9.74
N THR A 101 -18.19 -18.19 -10.48
CA THR A 101 -16.92 -18.91 -10.74
C THR A 101 -16.09 -18.26 -11.84
N LYS A 102 -16.71 -17.43 -12.67
CA LYS A 102 -16.06 -16.57 -13.65
C LYS A 102 -15.93 -15.17 -13.07
N LEU A 103 -14.71 -14.79 -12.70
CA LEU A 103 -14.37 -13.53 -12.07
C LEU A 103 -13.95 -12.51 -13.12
N GLY A 104 -14.69 -11.39 -13.25
CA GLY A 104 -14.21 -10.22 -13.98
C GLY A 104 -13.07 -9.51 -13.23
N ARG A 105 -12.58 -8.41 -13.79
CA ARG A 105 -11.50 -7.62 -13.17
C ARG A 105 -11.89 -7.18 -11.76
N LEU A 106 -11.05 -7.49 -10.78
CA LEU A 106 -11.21 -7.14 -9.36
C LEU A 106 -12.43 -7.77 -8.67
N ASP A 107 -13.17 -8.65 -9.35
CA ASP A 107 -14.24 -9.44 -8.74
C ASP A 107 -13.65 -10.45 -7.77
N ALA A 108 -14.42 -10.75 -6.73
CA ALA A 108 -14.05 -11.72 -5.71
C ALA A 108 -15.18 -12.75 -5.52
N THR A 109 -14.80 -13.97 -5.15
CA THR A 109 -15.73 -15.04 -4.77
C THR A 109 -15.16 -15.79 -3.58
N THR A 110 -16.03 -16.49 -2.86
CA THR A 110 -15.62 -17.34 -1.73
C THR A 110 -15.83 -18.79 -2.11
N LEU A 111 -14.75 -19.58 -2.07
CA LEU A 111 -14.80 -21.01 -2.32
C LEU A 111 -14.96 -21.74 -0.98
N VAL A 112 -16.07 -22.45 -0.82
CA VAL A 112 -16.37 -23.27 0.36
C VAL A 112 -15.93 -24.71 0.07
N VAL A 113 -14.93 -25.17 0.81
CA VAL A 113 -14.35 -26.51 0.68
C VAL A 113 -14.73 -27.32 1.92
N PRO A 114 -15.62 -28.32 1.82
CA PRO A 114 -15.93 -29.20 2.93
C PRO A 114 -14.70 -30.07 3.24
N PHE A 115 -13.98 -29.73 4.31
CA PHE A 115 -12.72 -30.35 4.68
C PHE A 115 -12.57 -30.37 6.21
N ALA A 116 -12.29 -31.54 6.77
CA ALA A 116 -12.06 -31.71 8.19
C ALA A 116 -10.59 -31.44 8.52
N TRP A 117 -10.27 -30.16 8.74
CA TRP A 117 -8.93 -29.72 9.11
C TRP A 117 -8.64 -29.97 10.60
N VAL A 118 -7.35 -29.97 10.94
CA VAL A 118 -6.81 -30.16 12.28
C VAL A 118 -6.10 -28.88 12.70
N ALA A 119 -6.31 -28.46 13.96
CA ALA A 119 -5.67 -27.27 14.49
C ALA A 119 -4.14 -27.44 14.57
N ASP A 120 -3.42 -26.35 14.31
CA ASP A 120 -1.97 -26.24 14.30
C ASP A 120 -1.24 -27.06 13.22
N ASP A 121 -1.96 -27.77 12.36
CA ASP A 121 -1.39 -28.44 11.20
C ASP A 121 -1.11 -27.44 10.06
N PRO A 122 0.00 -27.60 9.32
CA PRO A 122 0.27 -26.83 8.13
C PRO A 122 -0.62 -27.30 6.97
N TYR A 123 -1.11 -26.37 6.17
CA TYR A 123 -1.89 -26.66 4.97
C TYR A 123 -1.41 -25.85 3.78
N VAL A 124 -1.51 -26.43 2.59
CA VAL A 124 -1.33 -25.70 1.32
C VAL A 124 -2.65 -25.70 0.57
N VAL A 125 -3.22 -24.52 0.35
CA VAL A 125 -4.45 -24.36 -0.41
C VAL A 125 -4.10 -23.86 -1.81
N GLY A 126 -4.40 -24.64 -2.84
CA GLY A 126 -4.21 -24.26 -4.23
C GLY A 126 -5.53 -23.95 -4.93
N VAL A 127 -5.53 -22.93 -5.78
CA VAL A 127 -6.66 -22.59 -6.65
C VAL A 127 -6.17 -22.59 -8.08
N THR A 128 -6.74 -23.47 -8.90
CA THR A 128 -6.37 -23.62 -10.32
C THR A 128 -7.42 -22.95 -11.21
N THR A 129 -6.97 -22.14 -12.16
CA THR A 129 -7.83 -21.52 -13.18
C THR A 129 -8.07 -22.45 -14.37
N SER A 130 -9.02 -22.09 -15.24
CA SER A 130 -9.34 -22.85 -16.46
C SER A 130 -8.18 -22.95 -17.46
N THR A 131 -7.16 -22.10 -17.32
CA THR A 131 -5.94 -22.17 -18.14
C THR A 131 -4.87 -23.09 -17.55
N GLY A 132 -5.15 -23.71 -16.40
CA GLY A 132 -4.26 -24.67 -15.75
C GLY A 132 -3.18 -24.05 -14.87
N ILE A 133 -3.25 -22.73 -14.65
CA ILE A 133 -2.34 -22.03 -13.73
C ILE A 133 -2.88 -22.19 -12.31
N GLU A 134 -2.03 -22.64 -11.39
CA GLU A 134 -2.35 -22.83 -9.98
C GLU A 134 -1.67 -21.75 -9.13
N THR A 135 -2.46 -21.13 -8.26
CA THR A 135 -1.97 -20.27 -7.20
C THR A 135 -2.06 -21.03 -5.89
N ALA A 136 -0.90 -21.32 -5.28
CA ALA A 136 -0.81 -21.97 -3.98
C ALA A 136 -0.62 -20.95 -2.85
N HIS A 137 -1.28 -21.17 -1.72
CA HIS A 137 -1.13 -20.38 -0.50
C HIS A 137 -0.79 -21.30 0.67
N GLU A 138 0.41 -21.11 1.21
CA GLU A 138 0.91 -21.87 2.36
C GLU A 138 0.42 -21.27 3.67
N ILE A 139 -0.14 -22.13 4.52
CA ILE A 139 -0.66 -21.78 5.83
C ILE A 139 0.15 -22.59 6.83
N PRO A 140 1.09 -21.95 7.55
CA PRO A 140 2.05 -22.69 8.38
C PRO A 140 1.41 -23.34 9.62
N ALA A 141 0.27 -22.82 10.08
CA ALA A 141 -0.50 -23.39 11.17
C ALA A 141 -1.98 -22.97 11.02
N ALA A 142 -2.87 -23.93 10.82
CA ALA A 142 -4.30 -23.67 10.77
C ALA A 142 -4.87 -23.38 12.15
N VAL A 143 -5.57 -22.27 12.28
CA VAL A 143 -6.30 -21.89 13.50
C VAL A 143 -7.73 -21.53 13.14
N GLU A 144 -8.67 -21.90 14.02
CA GLU A 144 -10.06 -21.49 13.84
C GLU A 144 -10.12 -19.97 13.78
N THR A 145 -10.73 -19.44 12.72
CA THR A 145 -10.73 -18.00 12.51
C THR A 145 -11.62 -17.33 13.55
N PRO A 146 -11.09 -16.40 14.37
CA PRO A 146 -11.88 -15.75 15.41
C PRO A 146 -13.06 -14.98 14.82
N THR A 147 -14.25 -15.18 15.38
CA THR A 147 -15.42 -14.38 15.01
C THR A 147 -15.45 -13.07 15.81
N PRO A 148 -15.94 -11.96 15.23
CA PRO A 148 -16.07 -10.70 15.95
C PRO A 148 -17.02 -10.86 17.14
N THR A 149 -16.49 -10.79 18.37
CA THR A 149 -17.24 -10.92 19.62
C THR A 149 -17.04 -9.70 20.50
N ALA A 150 -18.04 -9.33 21.30
CA ALA A 150 -17.96 -8.19 22.21
C ALA A 150 -16.79 -8.32 23.21
N SER A 151 -16.49 -9.54 23.67
CA SER A 151 -15.33 -9.83 24.50
C SER A 151 -14.01 -9.60 23.76
N GLY A 152 -13.91 -10.04 22.49
CA GLY A 152 -12.74 -9.77 21.64
C GLY A 152 -12.52 -8.27 21.43
N PHE A 153 -13.59 -7.52 21.10
CA PHE A 153 -13.53 -6.06 21.00
C PHE A 153 -13.08 -5.41 22.31
N GLY A 154 -13.63 -5.85 23.45
CA GLY A 154 -13.21 -5.36 24.78
C GLY A 154 -11.74 -5.66 25.07
N GLY A 155 -11.25 -6.83 24.69
CA GLY A 155 -9.84 -7.21 24.81
C GLY A 155 -8.92 -6.31 23.98
N TYR A 156 -9.24 -6.11 22.70
CA TYR A 156 -8.47 -5.20 21.84
C TYR A 156 -8.55 -3.74 22.32
N ALA A 157 -9.70 -3.29 22.82
CA ALA A 157 -9.83 -1.97 23.41
C ALA A 157 -8.96 -1.80 24.67
N LEU A 158 -8.88 -2.81 25.52
CA LEU A 158 -8.01 -2.81 26.70
C LEU A 158 -6.53 -2.78 26.30
N ILE A 159 -6.13 -3.58 25.31
CA ILE A 159 -4.77 -3.56 24.77
C ILE A 159 -4.45 -2.18 24.20
N GLY A 160 -5.33 -1.62 23.38
CA GLY A 160 -5.16 -0.28 22.82
C GLY A 160 -5.07 0.81 23.90
N PHE A 161 -5.84 0.69 24.98
CA PHE A 161 -5.75 1.59 26.12
C PHE A 161 -4.40 1.48 26.84
N LEU A 162 -3.92 0.25 27.10
CA LEU A 162 -2.65 -0.01 27.77
C LEU A 162 -1.43 0.38 26.93
N VAL A 163 -1.49 0.24 25.61
CA VAL A 163 -0.36 0.54 24.70
C VAL A 163 -0.41 1.99 24.20
N GLY A 164 -1.58 2.60 24.12
CA GLY A 164 -1.75 3.97 23.63
C GLY A 164 -1.89 5.01 24.73
N VAL A 165 -2.92 4.90 25.57
CA VAL A 165 -3.31 5.95 26.52
C VAL A 165 -2.40 5.95 27.74
N VAL A 166 -2.14 4.79 28.32
CA VAL A 166 -1.35 4.66 29.56
C VAL A 166 0.07 5.22 29.42
N PRO A 167 0.84 4.94 28.35
CA PRO A 167 2.19 5.48 28.21
C PRO A 167 2.21 7.01 28.08
N VAL A 168 1.24 7.58 27.36
CA VAL A 168 1.09 9.04 27.23
C VAL A 168 0.75 9.66 28.58
N ALA A 169 -0.20 9.08 29.33
CA ALA A 169 -0.57 9.57 30.65
C ALA A 169 0.60 9.50 31.65
N LEU A 170 1.40 8.42 31.62
CA LEU A 170 2.62 8.30 32.42
C LEU A 170 3.67 9.35 32.02
N GLY A 171 3.85 9.60 30.73
CA GLY A 171 4.72 10.67 30.24
C GLY A 171 4.29 12.05 30.76
N LEU A 172 2.98 12.35 30.70
CA LEU A 172 2.41 13.59 31.22
C LEU A 172 2.51 13.70 32.75
N ALA A 173 2.38 12.59 33.48
CA ALA A 173 2.54 12.55 34.92
C ALA A 173 3.96 12.97 35.37
N TRP A 174 4.96 12.84 34.49
CA TRP A 174 6.33 13.27 34.73
C TRP A 174 6.62 14.74 34.40
N LEU A 175 5.65 15.46 33.83
CA LEU A 175 5.76 16.89 33.50
C LEU A 175 6.25 17.79 34.65
N PRO A 176 5.79 17.69 35.92
CA PRO A 176 6.29 18.53 37.01
C PRO A 176 7.78 18.33 37.29
N SER A 177 8.31 17.13 37.06
CA SER A 177 9.74 16.83 37.20
C SER A 177 10.52 17.39 36.02
N LEU A 178 10.03 17.20 34.79
CA LEU A 178 10.65 17.71 33.57
C LEU A 178 10.74 19.24 33.54
N ARG A 179 9.75 19.95 34.10
CA ARG A 179 9.76 21.41 34.22
C ARG A 179 10.89 21.95 35.11
N ARG A 180 11.46 21.11 35.98
CA ARG A 180 12.60 21.47 36.85
C ARG A 180 13.94 21.01 36.27
N ALA A 181 13.94 20.27 35.17
CA ALA A 181 15.15 19.75 34.56
C ALA A 181 15.90 20.83 33.78
N ASP A 182 17.24 20.76 33.77
CA ASP A 182 18.08 21.67 32.99
C ASP A 182 17.78 21.56 31.49
N ALA A 183 17.92 22.69 30.78
CA ALA A 183 17.70 22.76 29.32
C ALA A 183 18.53 21.74 28.51
N ARG A 184 19.75 21.40 28.98
CA ARG A 184 20.61 20.38 28.35
C ARG A 184 19.98 18.98 28.32
N TRP A 185 19.27 18.61 29.39
CA TRP A 185 18.63 17.30 29.49
C TRP A 185 17.37 17.24 28.64
N LEU A 186 16.58 18.32 28.64
CA LEU A 186 15.43 18.45 27.74
C LEU A 186 15.88 18.35 26.27
N ALA A 187 16.95 19.04 25.88
CA ALA A 187 17.50 18.95 24.54
C ALA A 187 17.99 17.52 24.21
N ALA A 188 18.63 16.82 25.15
CA ALA A 188 19.06 15.44 24.97
C ALA A 188 17.87 14.48 24.76
N PHE A 189 16.80 14.61 25.55
CA PHE A 189 15.58 13.80 25.37
C PHE A 189 14.87 14.10 24.05
N MET A 190 14.77 15.38 23.67
CA MET A 190 14.17 15.78 22.38
C MET A 190 14.97 15.24 21.19
N ALA A 191 16.31 15.30 21.27
CA ALA A 191 17.18 14.72 20.26
C ALA A 191 17.03 13.19 20.18
N LEU A 192 16.92 12.51 21.34
CA LEU A 192 16.64 11.07 21.40
C LEU A 192 15.29 10.73 20.75
N THR A 193 14.23 11.47 21.05
CA THR A 193 12.91 11.25 20.45
C THR A 193 12.92 11.51 18.95
N ALA A 194 13.59 12.57 18.49
CA ALA A 194 13.71 12.86 17.07
C ALA A 194 14.51 11.76 16.35
N GLY A 195 15.58 11.25 16.96
CA GLY A 195 16.35 10.12 16.46
C GLY A 195 15.52 8.83 16.37
N LEU A 196 14.76 8.50 17.42
CA LEU A 196 13.88 7.33 17.43
C LEU A 196 12.77 7.42 16.37
N LEU A 197 12.16 8.60 16.21
CA LEU A 197 11.15 8.84 15.18
C LEU A 197 11.74 8.73 13.77
N THR A 198 12.96 9.22 13.57
CA THR A 198 13.66 9.09 12.28
C THR A 198 13.98 7.62 11.98
N PHE A 199 14.43 6.87 12.99
CA PHE A 199 14.65 5.43 12.87
C PHE A 199 13.37 4.70 12.48
N LEU A 200 12.25 4.94 13.20
CA LEU A 200 10.95 4.35 12.87
C LEU A 200 10.45 4.70 11.47
N ALA A 201 10.72 5.93 10.99
CA ALA A 201 10.33 6.33 9.65
C ALA A 201 11.10 5.56 8.56
N ILE A 202 12.39 5.29 8.78
CA ILE A 202 13.21 4.49 7.86
C ILE A 202 12.76 3.03 7.90
N ASP A 203 12.58 2.48 9.10
CA ASP A 203 12.14 1.10 9.32
C ASP A 203 10.79 0.82 8.64
N ALA A 204 9.79 1.69 8.86
CA ALA A 204 8.49 1.60 8.21
C ALA A 204 8.57 1.73 6.68
N LEU A 205 9.48 2.55 6.14
CA LEU A 205 9.68 2.66 4.70
C LEU A 205 10.31 1.39 4.12
N SER A 206 11.31 0.82 4.80
CA SER A 206 11.93 -0.45 4.43
C SER A 206 10.91 -1.58 4.40
N GLU A 207 10.12 -1.72 5.46
CA GLU A 207 9.08 -2.75 5.54
C GLU A 207 7.99 -2.56 4.47
N ALA A 208 7.60 -1.31 4.17
CA ALA A 208 6.68 -1.04 3.08
C ALA A 208 7.23 -1.46 1.71
N LEU A 209 8.53 -1.27 1.46
CA LEU A 209 9.20 -1.70 0.23
C LEU A 209 9.32 -3.23 0.14
N GLU A 210 9.49 -3.92 1.26
CA GLU A 210 9.48 -5.39 1.31
C GLU A 210 8.07 -5.95 1.02
N LEU A 211 7.04 -5.35 1.62
CA LEU A 211 5.64 -5.76 1.45
C LEU A 211 5.03 -5.38 0.11
N GLN A 212 5.65 -4.50 -0.68
CA GLN A 212 5.09 -4.03 -1.94
C GLN A 212 4.79 -5.15 -2.94
N GLY A 213 5.54 -6.26 -2.86
CA GLY A 213 5.37 -7.44 -3.72
C GLY A 213 4.18 -8.32 -3.34
N ALA A 214 3.68 -8.22 -2.10
CA ALA A 214 2.49 -8.93 -1.64
C ALA A 214 1.19 -8.22 -2.06
N LEU A 215 1.28 -7.01 -2.62
CA LEU A 215 0.12 -6.28 -3.08
C LEU A 215 -0.34 -6.79 -4.46
N PRO A 216 -1.65 -6.85 -4.72
CA PRO A 216 -2.17 -7.12 -6.05
C PRO A 216 -1.49 -6.26 -7.11
N SER A 217 -1.03 -6.87 -8.19
CA SER A 217 -0.33 -6.18 -9.29
C SER A 217 -1.08 -4.94 -9.82
N SER A 218 -2.41 -4.98 -9.76
CA SER A 218 -3.30 -3.86 -10.10
C SER A 218 -3.10 -2.57 -9.31
N LEU A 219 -2.56 -2.64 -8.08
CA LEU A 219 -2.45 -1.53 -7.14
C LEU A 219 -1.12 -0.77 -7.22
N GLN A 220 -0.14 -1.27 -7.99
CA GLN A 220 1.18 -0.65 -8.17
C GLN A 220 1.84 -0.25 -6.84
N GLY A 221 2.35 -1.24 -6.09
CA GLY A 221 2.93 -1.07 -4.75
C GLY A 221 3.82 0.17 -4.54
N PRO A 222 4.82 0.45 -5.41
CA PRO A 222 5.65 1.65 -5.29
C PRO A 222 4.85 2.97 -5.33
N GLY A 223 3.81 3.03 -6.16
CA GLY A 223 2.92 4.18 -6.26
C GLY A 223 2.14 4.43 -4.98
N LEU A 224 1.64 3.37 -4.33
CA LEU A 224 0.96 3.45 -3.04
C LEU A 224 1.88 3.95 -1.93
N ILE A 225 3.13 3.49 -1.89
CA ILE A 225 4.14 3.97 -0.93
C ILE A 225 4.37 5.47 -1.13
N LEU A 226 4.56 5.91 -2.37
CA LEU A 226 4.78 7.33 -2.69
C LEU A 226 3.59 8.20 -2.29
N VAL A 227 2.37 7.75 -2.56
CA VAL A 227 1.14 8.42 -2.11
C VAL A 227 1.08 8.47 -0.59
N GLY A 228 1.36 7.37 0.10
CA GLY A 228 1.39 7.31 1.57
C GLY A 228 2.38 8.28 2.20
N VAL A 229 3.60 8.37 1.65
CA VAL A 229 4.63 9.33 2.07
C VAL A 229 4.17 10.76 1.81
N ALA A 230 3.65 11.05 0.61
CA ALA A 230 3.17 12.38 0.24
C ALA A 230 2.00 12.82 1.12
N THR A 231 1.01 11.96 1.35
CA THR A 231 -0.14 12.26 2.23
C THR A 231 0.30 12.44 3.67
N SER A 232 1.23 11.63 4.18
CA SER A 232 1.77 11.79 5.53
C SER A 232 2.50 13.12 5.70
N TYR A 233 3.39 13.47 4.76
CA TYR A 233 4.10 14.75 4.76
C TYR A 233 3.14 15.94 4.68
N LEU A 234 2.19 15.92 3.74
CA LEU A 234 1.20 16.99 3.59
C LEU A 234 0.29 17.12 4.80
N GLY A 235 -0.14 15.99 5.39
CA GLY A 235 -0.96 15.96 6.59
C GLY A 235 -0.24 16.55 7.80
N LEU A 236 1.00 16.14 8.05
CA LEU A 236 1.84 16.70 9.12
C LEU A 236 2.10 18.19 8.91
N THR A 237 2.42 18.59 7.67
CA THR A 237 2.67 20.01 7.32
C THR A 237 1.42 20.87 7.49
N TRP A 238 0.24 20.33 7.14
CA TRP A 238 -1.04 21.01 7.34
C TRP A 238 -1.34 21.21 8.84
N ILE A 239 -1.13 20.19 9.66
CA ILE A 239 -1.29 20.29 11.12
C ILE A 239 -0.29 21.29 11.70
N SER A 240 0.98 21.27 11.28
CA SER A 240 2.02 22.17 11.80
C SER A 240 1.85 23.62 11.40
N HIS A 241 1.09 23.91 10.34
CA HIS A 241 0.74 25.29 9.97
C HIS A 241 -0.57 25.77 10.62
N ARG A 242 -1.38 24.85 11.14
CA ARG A 242 -2.65 25.15 11.81
C ARG A 242 -2.44 25.60 13.27
N PHE A 243 -1.36 25.14 13.90
CA PHE A 243 -0.99 25.38 15.30
C PHE A 243 0.39 26.01 15.39
#